data_AF-A0A6G2Q5J7-F1
#
_entry.id   AF-A0A6G2Q5J7-F1
#
_cell.length_a   1.000
_cell.length_b   1.000
_cell.length_c   1.000
_cell.angle_alpha   90.00
_cell.angle_beta   90.00
_cell.angle_gamma   90.00
#
_symmetry.space_group_name_H-M   'P 1'
#
loop_
_entity.id
_entity.type
_entity.pdbx_description
1 polymer ?
#
loop_
_entity_poly.entity_id
_entity_poly.type
_entity_poly.pdbx_seq_one_letter_code
_entity_poly.pdbx_strand_id
1 'polypeptide(L)'
;MTTTLATRVAALCEAGRLAGPGPFAETVLGHLDVVLLEGPSTVAIADGLSLAYAHPAVTRVGPIGTSGEDAALRVSGTLPRVPYGATSTVLVLTEGPGGPVLFPVDPAGATAVPGTNLAGEPRDTLQLHDYAVAADDVRPLTPAELAEAGLRAALARAALIAGAAERCVELTVRHTTTRVQFGRPLSHFQAVKQEEARLIEESALVRAAVDAAARELSPVGVAAAKAQASASVAEIARIAHQLHGAIGFTQLSELRFATTRLWSWRDEDGDESYWTALLGRAALAADDVWALLAV
;
A
#
# COMPACT_ATOMS: atom_id res chain seq x y z
N MET A 1 15.10 -0.96 -21.12
CA MET A 1 13.69 -0.64 -21.41
C MET A 1 13.09 -0.10 -20.13
N THR A 2 12.60 1.14 -20.12
CA THR A 2 11.94 1.72 -18.94
C THR A 2 10.59 1.04 -18.74
N THR A 3 10.43 0.32 -17.64
CA THR A 3 9.18 -0.36 -17.27
C THR A 3 8.09 0.69 -17.00
N THR A 4 6.99 0.66 -17.76
CA THR A 4 5.89 1.62 -17.61
C THR A 4 5.15 1.44 -16.29
N LEU A 5 4.41 2.46 -15.84
CA LEU A 5 3.53 2.38 -14.67
C LEU A 5 2.56 1.20 -14.78
N ALA A 6 1.90 1.06 -15.94
CA ALA A 6 0.99 -0.04 -16.21
C ALA A 6 1.67 -1.42 -16.07
N THR A 7 2.90 -1.60 -16.55
CA THR A 7 3.63 -2.85 -16.39
C THR A 7 3.96 -3.14 -14.92
N ARG A 8 4.35 -2.12 -14.15
CA ARG A 8 4.60 -2.26 -12.70
C ARG A 8 3.33 -2.63 -11.93
N VAL A 9 2.20 -1.98 -12.24
CA VAL A 9 0.88 -2.30 -11.67
C VAL A 9 0.47 -3.73 -12.03
N ALA A 10 0.63 -4.16 -13.28
CA ALA A 10 0.31 -5.53 -13.68
C ALA A 10 1.14 -6.57 -12.91
N ALA A 11 2.44 -6.31 -12.70
CA ALA A 11 3.30 -7.17 -11.90
C ALA A 11 2.84 -7.26 -10.43
N LEU A 12 2.38 -6.14 -9.85
CA LEU A 12 1.82 -6.13 -8.49
C LEU A 12 0.51 -6.92 -8.41
N CYS A 13 -0.35 -6.81 -9.42
CA CYS A 13 -1.57 -7.60 -9.45
C CYS A 13 -1.24 -9.10 -9.52
N GLU A 14 -0.26 -9.50 -10.31
CA GLU A 14 0.18 -10.89 -10.34
C GLU A 14 0.78 -11.34 -9.00
N ALA A 15 1.59 -10.50 -8.34
CA ALA A 15 2.12 -10.79 -7.00
C ALA A 15 1.00 -10.97 -5.96
N GLY A 16 -0.04 -10.12 -6.02
CA GLY A 16 -1.24 -10.24 -5.19
C GLY A 16 -2.01 -11.53 -5.45
N ARG A 17 -2.17 -11.91 -6.73
CA ARG A 17 -2.87 -13.14 -7.15
C ARG A 17 -2.16 -14.41 -6.69
N LEU A 18 -0.83 -14.41 -6.74
CA LEU A 18 0.00 -15.51 -6.23
C LEU A 18 0.11 -15.53 -4.71
N ALA A 19 -0.37 -14.48 -4.03
CA ALA A 19 -0.28 -14.31 -2.59
C ALA A 19 1.17 -14.45 -2.07
N GLY A 20 2.13 -13.93 -2.84
CA GLY A 20 3.56 -14.03 -2.54
C GLY A 20 3.92 -13.20 -1.30
N PRO A 21 4.70 -13.73 -0.34
CA PRO A 21 5.25 -12.93 0.75
C PRO A 21 6.41 -12.07 0.21
N GLY A 22 6.30 -10.75 0.32
CA GLY A 22 7.42 -9.84 0.05
C GLY A 22 7.03 -8.36 0.08
N PRO A 23 8.02 -7.45 0.11
CA PRO A 23 7.79 -5.99 0.05
C PRO A 23 7.51 -5.53 -1.39
N PHE A 24 6.56 -6.17 -2.07
CA PHE A 24 6.31 -5.92 -3.50
C PHE A 24 5.82 -4.49 -3.75
N ALA A 25 4.89 -3.98 -2.95
CA ALA A 25 4.36 -2.62 -3.12
C ALA A 25 5.47 -1.57 -2.94
N GLU A 26 6.30 -1.80 -1.92
CA GLU A 26 7.37 -0.93 -1.47
C GLU A 26 8.53 -0.90 -2.48
N THR A 27 8.78 -2.02 -3.15
CA THR A 27 9.87 -2.15 -4.15
C THR A 27 9.44 -1.76 -5.56
N VAL A 28 8.21 -2.11 -5.99
CA VAL A 28 7.82 -1.98 -7.41
C VAL A 28 7.37 -0.57 -7.78
N LEU A 29 6.64 0.12 -6.88
CA LEU A 29 6.17 1.49 -7.12
C LEU A 29 6.78 2.53 -6.18
N GLY A 30 7.36 2.11 -5.04
CA GLY A 30 7.98 3.00 -4.04
C GLY A 30 9.30 3.64 -4.46
N HIS A 31 9.93 3.17 -5.54
CA HIS A 31 11.09 3.84 -6.11
C HIS A 31 10.65 5.08 -6.91
N LEU A 32 10.52 6.22 -6.21
CA LEU A 32 11.05 7.49 -6.76
C LEU A 32 12.48 7.19 -7.20
N ASP A 33 12.98 7.73 -8.32
CA ASP A 33 14.28 7.39 -8.94
C ASP A 33 15.50 7.71 -8.04
N VAL A 34 15.58 7.03 -6.90
CA VAL A 34 16.56 7.14 -5.84
C VAL A 34 17.49 5.99 -6.09
N VAL A 35 18.76 6.35 -6.27
CA VAL A 35 19.88 5.46 -6.55
C VAL A 35 19.74 4.16 -5.75
N LEU A 36 19.78 3.06 -6.49
CA LEU A 36 19.71 1.68 -5.99
C LEU A 36 20.60 1.53 -4.75
N LEU A 37 19.98 1.49 -3.57
CA LEU A 37 20.65 0.96 -2.39
C LEU A 37 20.99 -0.50 -2.70
N GLU A 38 22.23 -0.93 -2.40
CA GLU A 38 22.59 -2.33 -2.50
C GLU A 38 21.84 -3.12 -1.41
N GLY A 39 20.84 -3.92 -1.80
CA GLY A 39 20.12 -4.83 -0.90
C GLY A 39 18.60 -4.65 -0.88
N PRO A 40 17.88 -5.43 -0.06
CA PRO A 40 16.43 -5.31 0.09
C PRO A 40 16.09 -3.96 0.74
N SER A 41 15.17 -3.22 0.12
CA SER A 41 14.68 -1.95 0.64
C SER A 41 13.17 -1.93 0.78
N THR A 42 12.69 -1.08 1.67
CA THR A 42 11.27 -0.82 1.90
C THR A 42 11.07 0.69 2.04
N VAL A 43 9.83 1.15 2.00
CA VAL A 43 9.48 2.58 2.06
C VAL A 43 8.56 2.82 3.24
N ALA A 44 8.81 3.90 3.98
CA ALA A 44 7.94 4.41 5.02
C ALA A 44 7.67 5.90 4.79
N ILE A 45 6.41 6.25 4.55
CA ILE A 45 5.95 7.65 4.59
C ILE A 45 5.55 7.91 6.03
N ALA A 46 6.27 8.81 6.70
CA ALA A 46 6.20 8.97 8.13
C ALA A 46 5.62 10.34 8.51
N ASP A 47 4.67 10.30 9.42
CA ASP A 47 4.21 11.47 10.17
C ASP A 47 4.73 11.37 11.61
N GLY A 48 5.03 12.51 12.24
CA GLY A 48 5.34 12.57 13.67
C GLY A 48 6.77 12.20 14.07
N LEU A 49 7.71 12.15 13.12
CA LEU A 49 9.14 12.16 13.45
C LEU A 49 9.59 13.57 13.85
N SER A 50 10.49 13.66 14.82
CA SER A 50 11.19 14.88 15.19
C SER A 50 12.55 14.90 14.48
N LEU A 51 12.71 15.86 13.57
CA LEU A 51 13.94 16.07 12.80
C LEU A 51 14.57 17.39 13.21
N ALA A 52 15.89 17.36 13.44
CA ALA A 52 16.70 18.57 13.64
C ALA A 52 17.96 18.48 12.79
N TYR A 53 18.47 19.61 12.31
CA TYR A 53 19.82 19.65 11.75
C TYR A 53 20.84 19.24 12.83
N ALA A 54 21.75 18.33 12.50
CA ALA A 54 22.78 17.86 13.42
C ALA A 54 23.75 19.00 13.80
N HIS A 55 23.98 19.91 12.85
CA HIS A 55 24.82 21.09 13.03
C HIS A 55 24.00 22.35 12.66
N PRO A 56 23.13 22.87 13.54
CA PRO A 56 22.35 24.06 13.25
C PRO A 56 23.25 25.28 13.14
N ALA A 57 23.13 26.07 12.06
CA ALA A 57 23.91 27.30 11.94
C ALA A 57 23.46 28.30 13.01
N VAL A 58 24.43 29.00 13.59
CA VAL A 58 24.16 30.06 14.57
C VAL A 58 23.69 31.32 13.84
N THR A 59 22.39 31.43 13.56
CA THR A 59 21.79 32.68 13.06
C THR A 59 21.39 33.58 14.24
N ARG A 60 21.67 34.90 14.14
CA ARG A 60 21.28 35.91 15.16
C ARG A 60 19.77 36.23 15.18
N VAL A 61 19.00 35.66 14.26
CA VAL A 61 17.55 35.84 14.14
C VAL A 61 16.91 34.57 14.71
N GLY A 62 15.98 34.71 15.66
CA GLY A 62 15.54 33.65 16.57
C GLY A 62 14.92 32.37 15.93
N PRO A 63 14.26 31.52 16.74
CA PRO A 63 14.15 30.06 16.57
C PRO A 63 13.34 29.53 15.37
N ILE A 64 12.96 30.39 14.42
CA ILE A 64 12.10 30.05 13.26
C ILE A 64 12.92 29.99 11.95
N GLY A 65 14.25 30.14 12.01
CA GLY A 65 15.10 30.19 10.81
C GLY A 65 16.57 29.81 11.01
N THR A 66 16.84 28.71 11.70
CA THR A 66 18.19 28.11 11.71
C THR A 66 18.30 27.14 10.54
N SER A 67 18.84 27.59 9.40
CA SER A 67 19.41 26.67 8.41
C SER A 67 20.57 25.90 9.06
N GLY A 68 20.76 24.62 8.73
CA GLY A 68 21.96 23.89 9.16
C GLY A 68 23.24 24.47 8.54
N GLU A 69 24.39 24.26 9.18
CA GLU A 69 25.71 24.38 8.54
C GLU A 69 25.86 23.33 7.44
N ASP A 70 25.21 22.17 7.63
CA ASP A 70 25.03 21.10 6.65
C ASP A 70 23.60 20.53 6.68
N ALA A 71 23.33 19.58 5.78
CA ALA A 71 22.05 18.88 5.69
C ALA A 71 21.97 17.64 6.61
N ALA A 72 22.96 17.39 7.47
CA ALA A 72 22.94 16.23 8.35
C ALA A 72 21.80 16.35 9.37
N LEU A 73 21.18 15.22 9.71
CA LEU A 73 20.00 15.20 10.57
C LEU A 73 20.22 14.36 11.84
N ARG A 74 19.47 14.75 12.88
CA ARG A 74 19.14 13.93 14.03
C ARG A 74 17.66 13.65 14.03
N VAL A 75 17.32 12.37 14.06
CA VAL A 75 15.94 11.88 13.91
C VAL A 75 15.54 11.12 15.16
N SER A 76 14.45 11.54 15.80
CA SER A 76 13.85 10.84 16.93
C SER A 76 12.37 10.62 16.69
N GLY A 77 11.87 9.44 17.05
CA GLY A 77 10.46 9.11 16.90
C GLY A 77 10.22 7.64 16.70
N THR A 78 9.02 7.30 16.25
CA THR A 78 8.60 5.92 16.02
C THR A 78 8.01 5.81 14.62
N LEU A 79 8.49 4.83 13.86
CA LEU A 79 7.93 4.41 12.58
C LEU A 79 7.10 3.14 12.83
N PRO A 80 5.77 3.23 12.97
CA PRO A 80 4.93 2.07 13.21
C PRO A 80 4.72 1.27 11.94
N ARG A 81 4.61 -0.06 12.08
CA ARG A 81 4.17 -1.00 11.04
C ARG A 81 4.94 -0.91 9.70
N VAL A 82 6.25 -0.65 9.75
CA VAL A 82 7.12 -0.64 8.57
C VAL A 82 7.19 -2.05 7.95
N PRO A 83 6.80 -2.23 6.67
CA PRO A 83 6.90 -3.52 6.00
C PRO A 83 8.35 -3.99 5.94
N TYR A 84 8.65 -5.15 6.53
CA TYR A 84 10.01 -5.73 6.58
C TYR A 84 11.07 -4.79 7.18
N GLY A 85 10.66 -3.88 8.07
CA GLY A 85 11.51 -2.82 8.61
C GLY A 85 12.70 -3.35 9.43
N ALA A 86 12.62 -4.55 10.00
CA ALA A 86 13.74 -5.15 10.75
C ALA A 86 14.81 -5.81 9.87
N THR A 87 14.52 -6.03 8.58
CA THR A 87 15.39 -6.81 7.67
C THR A 87 15.79 -6.08 6.39
N SER A 88 15.21 -4.91 6.15
CA SER A 88 15.40 -4.13 4.93
C SER A 88 15.80 -2.71 5.28
N THR A 89 16.64 -2.08 4.46
CA THR A 89 16.89 -0.64 4.58
C THR A 89 15.59 0.12 4.33
N VAL A 90 15.23 1.00 5.25
CA VAL A 90 13.97 1.75 5.18
C VAL A 90 14.24 3.12 4.58
N LEU A 91 13.68 3.38 3.41
CA LEU A 91 13.62 4.71 2.82
C LEU A 91 12.50 5.50 3.48
N VAL A 92 12.85 6.47 4.32
CA VAL A 92 11.90 7.29 5.08
C VAL A 92 11.65 8.60 4.35
N LEU A 93 10.38 8.87 4.04
CA LEU A 93 9.91 10.13 3.49
C LEU A 93 9.09 10.86 4.54
N THR A 94 9.44 12.10 4.86
CA THR A 94 8.79 12.89 5.92
C THR A 94 8.99 14.38 5.69
N GLU A 95 8.17 15.21 6.33
CA GLU A 95 8.46 16.62 6.51
C GLU A 95 9.69 16.81 7.41
N GLY A 96 10.59 17.71 7.01
CA GLY A 96 11.80 18.07 7.75
C GLY A 96 11.93 19.57 7.96
N PRO A 97 13.00 20.03 8.63
CA PRO A 97 13.18 21.44 9.00
C PRO A 97 13.21 22.41 7.81
N GLY A 98 13.65 21.94 6.63
CA GLY A 98 13.71 22.69 5.38
C GLY A 98 12.64 22.29 4.36
N GLY A 99 11.61 21.54 4.76
CA GLY A 99 10.61 20.92 3.89
C GLY A 99 10.78 19.39 3.76
N PRO A 100 10.06 18.75 2.83
CA PRO A 100 10.09 17.31 2.64
C PRO A 100 11.50 16.77 2.37
N VAL A 101 11.82 15.63 2.99
CA VAL A 101 13.12 14.95 2.82
C VAL A 101 12.94 13.45 2.69
N LEU A 102 13.91 12.81 2.05
CA LEU A 102 14.12 11.38 1.98
C LEU A 102 15.48 11.03 2.58
N PHE A 103 15.52 10.00 3.42
CA PHE A 103 16.77 9.43 3.92
C PHE A 103 16.64 7.93 4.21
N PRO A 104 17.74 7.16 4.15
CA PRO A 104 17.75 5.77 4.57
C PRO A 104 17.86 5.63 6.10
N VAL A 105 17.19 4.61 6.62
CA VAL A 105 17.38 4.09 7.98
C VAL A 105 17.84 2.64 7.87
N ASP A 106 19.02 2.38 8.44
CA ASP A 106 19.51 1.01 8.60
C ASP A 106 18.83 0.39 9.85
N PRO A 107 18.16 -0.77 9.71
CA PRO A 107 17.58 -1.47 10.86
C PRO A 107 18.56 -1.71 12.00
N ALA A 108 19.86 -1.89 11.72
CA ALA A 108 20.88 -2.11 12.75
C ALA A 108 21.09 -0.89 13.66
N GLY A 109 20.77 0.32 13.19
CA GLY A 109 20.85 1.56 13.95
C GLY A 109 19.54 1.95 14.65
N ALA A 110 18.47 1.18 14.46
CA ALA A 110 17.16 1.40 15.08
C ALA A 110 16.84 0.30 16.10
N THR A 111 16.00 0.60 17.08
CA THR A 111 15.40 -0.45 17.93
C THR A 111 14.14 -0.98 17.24
N ALA A 112 14.20 -2.21 16.73
CA ALA A 112 13.07 -2.86 16.06
C ALA A 112 12.23 -3.68 17.05
N VAL A 113 10.92 -3.43 17.06
CA VAL A 113 9.91 -4.27 17.72
C VAL A 113 9.18 -5.07 16.64
N PRO A 114 9.36 -6.40 16.59
CA PRO A 114 8.73 -7.24 15.58
C PRO A 114 7.21 -7.15 15.62
N GLY A 115 6.59 -7.08 14.44
CA GLY A 115 5.14 -7.07 14.30
C GLY A 115 4.70 -7.75 13.01
N THR A 116 3.43 -8.12 12.92
CA THR A 116 2.86 -8.71 11.71
C THR A 116 1.49 -8.14 11.40
N ASN A 117 1.13 -8.12 10.12
CA ASN A 117 -0.27 -7.90 9.73
C ASN A 117 -1.11 -9.18 9.86
N LEU A 118 -2.40 -9.09 9.50
CA LEU A 118 -3.33 -10.22 9.57
C LEU A 118 -2.91 -11.41 8.68
N ALA A 119 -2.19 -11.15 7.59
CA ALA A 119 -1.65 -12.16 6.69
C ALA A 119 -0.35 -12.80 7.21
N GLY A 120 0.20 -12.33 8.34
CA GLY A 120 1.47 -12.77 8.88
C GLY A 120 2.69 -12.14 8.21
N GLU A 121 2.51 -11.10 7.40
CA GLU A 121 3.61 -10.38 6.77
C GLU A 121 4.24 -9.40 7.79
N PRO A 122 5.57 -9.27 7.83
CA PRO A 122 6.26 -8.36 8.76
C PRO A 122 5.77 -6.92 8.65
N ARG A 123 5.45 -6.33 9.80
CA ARG A 123 5.05 -4.93 10.01
C ARG A 123 5.71 -4.46 11.31
N ASP A 124 7.02 -4.27 11.23
CA ASP A 124 7.86 -3.97 12.38
C ASP A 124 7.67 -2.52 12.82
N THR A 125 7.82 -2.26 14.11
CA THR A 125 7.89 -0.88 14.60
C THR A 125 9.34 -0.51 14.84
N LEU A 126 9.83 0.53 14.18
CA LEU A 126 11.19 1.02 14.36
C LEU A 126 11.21 2.24 15.27
N GLN A 127 11.97 2.18 16.35
CA GLN A 127 12.18 3.29 17.26
C GLN A 127 13.54 3.93 16.97
N LEU A 128 13.49 5.21 16.64
CA LEU A 128 14.66 6.04 16.36
C LEU A 128 14.91 6.92 17.57
N HIS A 129 16.12 6.83 18.14
CA HIS A 129 16.53 7.66 19.27
C HIS A 129 17.81 8.39 18.92
N ASP A 130 17.69 9.70 18.68
CA ASP A 130 18.79 10.55 18.20
C ASP A 130 19.56 9.93 17.01
N TYR A 131 18.82 9.31 16.09
CA TYR A 131 19.39 8.60 14.95
C TYR A 131 20.10 9.59 14.02
N ALA A 132 21.37 9.32 13.74
CA ALA A 132 22.22 10.16 12.92
C ALA A 132 22.05 9.83 11.43
N VAL A 133 21.74 10.83 10.62
CA VAL A 133 21.73 10.73 9.16
C VAL A 133 22.81 11.68 8.62
N ALA A 134 23.72 11.16 7.81
CA ALA A 134 24.76 11.98 7.18
C ALA A 134 24.14 12.90 6.11
N ALA A 135 24.75 14.07 5.89
CA ALA A 135 24.25 15.05 4.92
C ALA A 135 24.14 14.46 3.50
N ASP A 136 25.09 13.60 3.11
CA ASP A 136 25.12 12.94 1.80
C ASP A 136 23.97 11.92 1.60
N ASP A 137 23.38 11.44 2.70
CA ASP A 137 22.26 10.49 2.69
C ASP A 137 20.90 11.19 2.73
N VAL A 138 20.87 12.52 2.87
CA VAL A 138 19.64 13.32 2.89
C VAL A 138 19.36 13.87 1.51
N ARG A 139 18.25 13.44 0.91
CA ARG A 139 17.74 13.99 -0.35
C ARG A 139 16.55 14.90 -0.06
N PRO A 140 16.64 16.23 -0.32
CA PRO A 140 15.48 17.10 -0.33
C PRO A 140 14.46 16.63 -1.36
N LEU A 141 13.18 16.70 -1.00
CA LEU A 141 12.05 16.42 -1.87
C LEU A 141 11.24 17.70 -2.07
N THR A 142 10.60 17.79 -3.23
CA THR A 142 9.49 18.73 -3.41
C THR A 142 8.23 18.18 -2.74
N PRO A 143 7.27 19.03 -2.32
CA PRO A 143 5.96 18.57 -1.86
C PRO A 143 5.23 17.68 -2.88
N ALA A 144 5.46 17.92 -4.18
CA ALA A 144 4.90 17.11 -5.25
C ALA A 144 5.47 15.68 -5.25
N GLU A 145 6.78 15.50 -5.05
CA GLU A 145 7.40 14.17 -4.95
C GLU A 145 6.91 13.39 -3.72
N LEU A 146 6.74 14.05 -2.58
CA LEU A 146 6.19 13.42 -1.37
C LEU A 146 4.74 12.98 -1.60
N ALA A 147 3.92 13.84 -2.20
CA ALA A 147 2.54 13.51 -2.55
C ALA A 147 2.48 12.35 -3.56
N GLU A 148 3.33 12.36 -4.58
CA GLU A 148 3.43 11.30 -5.59
C GLU A 148 3.80 9.94 -4.96
N ALA A 149 4.71 9.92 -3.98
CA ALA A 149 5.05 8.71 -3.25
C ALA A 149 3.84 8.10 -2.51
N GLY A 150 3.01 8.95 -1.88
CA GLY A 150 1.76 8.51 -1.26
C GLY A 150 0.78 7.91 -2.27
N LEU A 151 0.64 8.51 -3.45
CA LEU A 151 -0.19 7.98 -4.52
C LEU A 151 0.33 6.63 -5.05
N ARG A 152 1.64 6.49 -5.21
CA ARG A 152 2.28 5.24 -5.63
C ARG A 152 2.07 4.11 -4.62
N ALA A 153 2.22 4.40 -3.32
CA ALA A 153 1.97 3.44 -2.25
C ALA A 153 0.51 2.96 -2.26
N ALA A 154 -0.44 3.88 -2.36
CA ALA A 154 -1.86 3.57 -2.40
C ALA A 154 -2.27 2.76 -3.64
N LEU A 155 -1.79 3.15 -4.83
CA LEU A 155 -2.01 2.40 -6.07
C LEU A 155 -1.39 1.00 -6.00
N ALA A 156 -0.22 0.86 -5.37
CA ALA A 156 0.42 -0.42 -5.18
C ALA A 156 -0.44 -1.38 -4.33
N ARG A 157 -1.04 -0.88 -3.24
CA ARG A 157 -1.98 -1.67 -2.44
C ARG A 157 -3.25 -2.00 -3.20
N ALA A 158 -3.83 -1.06 -3.94
CA ALA A 158 -5.00 -1.32 -4.76
C ALA A 158 -4.73 -2.43 -5.79
N ALA A 159 -3.55 -2.41 -6.43
CA ALA A 159 -3.12 -3.44 -7.37
C ALA A 159 -2.95 -4.82 -6.72
N LEU A 160 -2.30 -4.89 -5.55
CA LEU A 160 -2.18 -6.13 -4.77
C LEU A 160 -3.57 -6.68 -4.39
N ILE A 161 -4.49 -5.81 -3.96
CA ILE A 161 -5.88 -6.17 -3.65
C ILE A 161 -6.60 -6.72 -4.90
N ALA A 162 -6.44 -6.10 -6.07
CA ALA A 162 -7.03 -6.58 -7.32
C ALA A 162 -6.59 -8.03 -7.64
N GLY A 163 -5.31 -8.31 -7.52
CA GLY A 163 -4.78 -9.67 -7.70
C GLY A 163 -5.35 -10.68 -6.69
N ALA A 164 -5.37 -10.30 -5.40
CA ALA A 164 -5.91 -11.18 -4.36
C ALA A 164 -7.42 -11.42 -4.50
N ALA A 165 -8.17 -10.44 -5.03
CA ALA A 165 -9.59 -10.58 -5.37
C ALA A 165 -9.79 -11.61 -6.50
N GLU A 166 -9.00 -11.52 -7.57
CA GLU A 166 -9.01 -12.51 -8.66
C GLU A 166 -8.68 -13.90 -8.15
N ARG A 167 -7.72 -14.02 -7.22
CA ARG A 167 -7.41 -15.29 -6.59
C ARG A 167 -8.60 -15.85 -5.80
N CYS A 168 -9.36 -15.00 -5.11
CA CYS A 168 -10.59 -15.44 -4.43
C CYS A 168 -11.63 -15.97 -5.42
N VAL A 169 -11.80 -15.33 -6.58
CA VAL A 169 -12.67 -15.81 -7.67
C VAL A 169 -12.20 -17.19 -8.15
N GLU A 170 -10.93 -17.32 -8.54
CA GLU A 170 -10.35 -18.59 -9.04
C GLU A 170 -10.58 -19.75 -8.08
N LEU A 171 -10.26 -19.53 -6.79
CA LEU A 171 -10.39 -20.53 -5.74
C LEU A 171 -11.86 -20.93 -5.55
N THR A 172 -12.75 -19.95 -5.54
CA THR A 172 -14.19 -20.16 -5.30
C THR A 172 -14.83 -20.91 -6.45
N VAL A 173 -14.63 -20.48 -7.70
CA VAL A 173 -15.17 -21.15 -8.89
C VAL A 173 -14.67 -22.60 -8.97
N ARG A 174 -13.40 -22.82 -8.67
CA ARG A 174 -12.82 -24.18 -8.61
C ARG A 174 -13.49 -25.02 -7.52
N HIS A 175 -13.70 -24.45 -6.32
CA HIS A 175 -14.32 -25.15 -5.21
C HIS A 175 -15.77 -25.53 -5.51
N THR A 176 -16.60 -24.58 -5.94
CA THR A 176 -18.03 -24.79 -6.20
C THR A 176 -18.28 -25.75 -7.37
N THR A 177 -17.38 -25.77 -8.36
CA THR A 177 -17.47 -26.67 -9.52
C THR A 177 -17.11 -28.11 -9.15
N THR A 178 -16.14 -28.31 -8.25
CA THR A 178 -15.66 -29.64 -7.88
C THR A 178 -16.40 -30.23 -6.68
N ARG A 179 -16.97 -29.40 -5.81
CA ARG A 179 -17.69 -29.85 -4.61
C ARG A 179 -19.10 -30.32 -4.95
N VAL A 180 -19.38 -31.60 -4.67
CA VAL A 180 -20.70 -32.20 -4.86
C VAL A 180 -21.48 -32.25 -3.54
N GLN A 181 -22.70 -31.72 -3.54
CA GLN A 181 -23.68 -31.81 -2.45
C GLN A 181 -25.07 -32.03 -3.05
N PHE A 182 -25.93 -32.77 -2.34
CA PHE A 182 -27.26 -33.13 -2.84
C PHE A 182 -27.25 -33.73 -4.27
N GLY A 183 -26.25 -34.56 -4.55
CA GLY A 183 -26.13 -35.30 -5.81
C GLY A 183 -25.61 -34.51 -7.02
N ARG A 184 -25.18 -33.24 -6.88
CA ARG A 184 -24.61 -32.45 -7.98
C ARG A 184 -23.59 -31.39 -7.51
N PRO A 185 -22.77 -30.81 -8.41
CA PRO A 185 -21.89 -29.70 -8.07
C PRO A 185 -22.61 -28.50 -7.44
N LEU A 186 -21.94 -27.78 -6.54
CA LEU A 186 -22.49 -26.55 -5.94
C LEU A 186 -22.78 -25.48 -6.99
N SER A 187 -21.96 -25.38 -8.04
CA SER A 187 -22.18 -24.44 -9.15
C SER A 187 -23.49 -24.67 -9.93
N HIS A 188 -24.21 -25.78 -9.71
CA HIS A 188 -25.51 -26.04 -10.34
C HIS A 188 -26.69 -25.39 -9.60
N PHE A 189 -26.50 -24.89 -8.38
CA PHE A 189 -27.56 -24.21 -7.62
C PHE A 189 -27.60 -22.73 -7.97
N GLN A 190 -28.80 -22.19 -8.25
CA GLN A 190 -28.96 -20.79 -8.69
C GLN A 190 -28.43 -19.77 -7.67
N ALA A 191 -28.68 -20.00 -6.37
CA ALA A 191 -28.15 -19.13 -5.32
C ALA A 191 -26.60 -19.08 -5.32
N VAL A 192 -25.94 -20.20 -5.61
CA VAL A 192 -24.47 -20.23 -5.73
C VAL A 192 -24.02 -19.44 -6.95
N LYS A 193 -24.66 -19.63 -8.11
CA LYS A 193 -24.34 -18.87 -9.34
C LYS A 193 -24.49 -17.36 -9.16
N GLN A 194 -25.51 -16.93 -8.44
CA GLN A 194 -25.76 -15.50 -8.16
C GLN A 194 -24.65 -14.91 -7.28
N GLU A 195 -24.26 -15.60 -6.20
CA GLU A 195 -23.15 -15.16 -5.36
C GLU A 195 -21.81 -15.20 -6.12
N GLU A 196 -21.56 -16.22 -6.95
CA GLU A 196 -20.36 -16.27 -7.80
C GLU A 196 -20.32 -15.10 -8.80
N ALA A 197 -21.44 -14.78 -9.44
CA ALA A 197 -21.52 -13.63 -10.34
C ALA A 197 -21.18 -12.33 -9.61
N ARG A 198 -21.69 -12.15 -8.39
CA ARG A 198 -21.39 -10.98 -7.56
C ARG A 198 -19.93 -10.91 -7.14
N LEU A 199 -19.32 -12.06 -6.79
CA LEU A 199 -17.88 -12.14 -6.48
C LEU A 199 -17.02 -11.74 -7.70
N ILE A 200 -17.38 -12.22 -8.88
CA ILE A 200 -16.71 -11.88 -10.15
C ILE A 200 -16.86 -10.39 -10.46
N GLU A 201 -18.06 -9.85 -10.28
CA GLU A 201 -18.36 -8.42 -10.47
C GLU A 201 -17.49 -7.54 -9.56
N GLU A 202 -17.47 -7.81 -8.25
CA GLU A 202 -16.62 -7.07 -7.30
C GLU A 202 -15.14 -7.12 -7.69
N SER A 203 -14.63 -8.30 -8.05
CA SER A 203 -13.24 -8.44 -8.52
C SER A 203 -12.99 -7.63 -9.80
N ALA A 204 -13.94 -7.61 -10.74
CA ALA A 204 -13.82 -6.87 -11.98
C ALA A 204 -13.87 -5.35 -11.77
N LEU A 205 -14.68 -4.87 -10.82
CA LEU A 205 -14.74 -3.45 -10.44
C LEU A 205 -13.39 -2.97 -9.90
N VAL A 206 -12.79 -3.75 -8.98
CA VAL A 206 -11.46 -3.44 -8.43
C VAL A 206 -10.41 -3.42 -9.53
N ARG A 207 -10.39 -4.44 -10.40
CA ARG A 207 -9.48 -4.51 -11.56
C ARG A 207 -9.61 -3.30 -12.47
N ALA A 208 -10.84 -2.95 -12.86
CA ALA A 208 -11.10 -1.83 -13.76
C ALA A 208 -10.62 -0.48 -13.17
N ALA A 209 -10.85 -0.25 -11.88
CA ALA A 209 -10.41 0.97 -11.21
C ALA A 209 -8.88 1.06 -11.13
N VAL A 210 -8.20 -0.05 -10.82
CA VAL A 210 -6.73 -0.13 -10.81
C VAL A 210 -6.15 0.09 -12.20
N ASP A 211 -6.70 -0.56 -13.23
CA ASP A 211 -6.22 -0.42 -14.61
C ASP A 211 -6.41 1.01 -15.14
N ALA A 212 -7.48 1.70 -14.75
CA ALA A 212 -7.68 3.12 -15.06
C ALA A 212 -6.60 4.00 -14.40
N ALA A 213 -6.36 3.83 -13.10
CA ALA A 213 -5.32 4.57 -12.37
C ALA A 213 -3.89 4.23 -12.83
N ALA A 214 -3.70 3.08 -13.49
CA ALA A 214 -2.40 2.68 -14.05
C ALA A 214 -2.04 3.37 -15.36
N ARG A 215 -3.02 3.98 -16.06
CA ARG A 215 -2.79 4.78 -17.28
C ARG A 215 -2.10 6.10 -16.98
N GLU A 216 -2.53 6.73 -15.89
CA GLU A 216 -2.00 8.00 -15.42
C GLU A 216 -2.11 8.08 -13.89
N LEU A 217 -1.00 8.39 -13.24
CA LEU A 217 -0.94 8.53 -11.78
C LEU A 217 -1.54 9.87 -11.35
N SER A 218 -2.87 9.96 -11.37
CA SER A 218 -3.61 11.15 -10.92
C SER A 218 -4.13 10.96 -9.49
N PRO A 219 -4.19 12.03 -8.66
CA PRO A 219 -4.74 11.93 -7.31
C PRO A 219 -6.16 11.36 -7.26
N VAL A 220 -7.03 11.78 -8.19
CA VAL A 220 -8.42 11.33 -8.27
C VAL A 220 -8.50 9.87 -8.71
N GLY A 221 -7.75 9.48 -9.74
CA GLY A 221 -7.74 8.10 -10.23
C GLY A 221 -7.25 7.11 -9.17
N VAL A 222 -6.15 7.43 -8.48
CA VAL A 222 -5.62 6.60 -7.39
C VAL A 222 -6.59 6.53 -6.21
N ALA A 223 -7.18 7.65 -5.82
CA ALA A 223 -8.17 7.67 -4.75
C ALA A 223 -9.39 6.81 -5.07
N ALA A 224 -9.90 6.87 -6.31
CA ALA A 224 -10.99 6.02 -6.78
C ALA A 224 -10.61 4.54 -6.76
N ALA A 225 -9.42 4.19 -7.26
CA ALA A 225 -8.91 2.83 -7.26
C ALA A 225 -8.76 2.27 -5.84
N LYS A 226 -8.11 3.01 -4.93
CA LYS A 226 -7.90 2.55 -3.55
C LYS A 226 -9.19 2.50 -2.75
N ALA A 227 -10.11 3.46 -2.93
CA ALA A 227 -11.42 3.43 -2.29
C ALA A 227 -12.24 2.22 -2.75
N GLN A 228 -12.37 2.00 -4.08
CA GLN A 228 -13.08 0.84 -4.63
C GLN A 228 -12.46 -0.48 -4.15
N ALA A 229 -11.13 -0.60 -4.24
CA ALA A 229 -10.41 -1.79 -3.78
C ALA A 229 -10.70 -2.10 -2.31
N SER A 230 -10.68 -1.09 -1.45
CA SER A 230 -10.89 -1.24 0.00
C SER A 230 -12.35 -1.58 0.33
N ALA A 231 -13.31 -0.97 -0.37
CA ALA A 231 -14.75 -1.21 -0.18
C ALA A 231 -15.16 -2.63 -0.60
N SER A 232 -14.65 -3.14 -1.72
CA SER A 232 -14.98 -4.48 -2.23
C SER A 232 -14.46 -5.63 -1.35
N VAL A 233 -13.42 -5.40 -0.54
CA VAL A 233 -12.76 -6.44 0.29
C VAL A 233 -13.75 -7.20 1.17
N ALA A 234 -14.67 -6.50 1.84
CA ALA A 234 -15.61 -7.14 2.76
C ALA A 234 -16.55 -8.10 2.03
N GLU A 235 -17.10 -7.67 0.89
CA GLU A 235 -18.05 -8.47 0.11
C GLU A 235 -17.36 -9.65 -0.58
N ILE A 236 -16.18 -9.43 -1.17
CA ILE A 236 -15.36 -10.50 -1.74
C ILE A 236 -15.06 -11.58 -0.70
N ALA A 237 -14.57 -11.18 0.48
CA ALA A 237 -14.24 -12.13 1.53
C ALA A 237 -15.50 -12.86 2.05
N ARG A 238 -16.61 -12.13 2.25
CA ARG A 238 -17.89 -12.71 2.70
C ARG A 238 -18.37 -13.79 1.73
N ILE A 239 -18.46 -13.48 0.43
CA ILE A 239 -18.95 -14.41 -0.58
C ILE A 239 -18.02 -15.62 -0.68
N ALA A 240 -16.71 -15.39 -0.81
CA ALA A 240 -15.75 -16.48 -1.00
C ALA A 240 -15.79 -17.46 0.19
N HIS A 241 -15.79 -16.97 1.44
CA HIS A 241 -15.90 -17.83 2.61
C HIS A 241 -17.25 -18.54 2.71
N GLN A 242 -18.35 -17.84 2.39
CA GLN A 242 -19.69 -18.44 2.39
C GLN A 242 -19.81 -19.62 1.42
N LEU A 243 -19.27 -19.49 0.20
CA LEU A 243 -19.32 -20.53 -0.82
C LEU A 243 -18.36 -21.70 -0.56
N HIS A 244 -17.28 -21.48 0.20
CA HIS A 244 -16.42 -22.56 0.68
C HIS A 244 -17.00 -23.27 1.93
N GLY A 245 -17.86 -22.60 2.70
CA GLY A 245 -18.39 -23.14 3.95
C GLY A 245 -17.29 -23.39 4.98
N ALA A 246 -17.45 -24.44 5.81
CA ALA A 246 -16.55 -24.69 6.94
C ALA A 246 -15.06 -24.82 6.56
N ILE A 247 -14.74 -25.39 5.39
CA ILE A 247 -13.34 -25.53 4.96
C ILE A 247 -12.69 -24.17 4.72
N GLY A 248 -13.46 -23.17 4.26
CA GLY A 248 -12.98 -21.81 3.98
C GLY A 248 -12.36 -21.12 5.20
N PHE A 249 -12.85 -21.43 6.40
CA PHE A 249 -12.39 -20.86 7.67
C PHE A 249 -11.21 -21.60 8.32
N THR A 250 -10.78 -22.73 7.75
CA THR A 250 -9.67 -23.50 8.32
C THR A 250 -8.31 -22.89 7.98
N GLN A 251 -7.30 -23.17 8.82
CA GLN A 251 -5.90 -22.77 8.53
C GLN A 251 -5.31 -23.47 7.30
N LEU A 252 -5.93 -24.57 6.85
CA LEU A 252 -5.50 -25.34 5.67
C LEU A 252 -6.05 -24.77 4.36
N SER A 253 -6.99 -23.83 4.43
CA SER A 253 -7.63 -23.26 3.25
C SER A 253 -6.68 -22.35 2.48
N GLU A 254 -6.47 -22.60 1.19
CA GLU A 254 -5.74 -21.68 0.32
C GLU A 254 -6.39 -20.28 0.29
N LEU A 255 -7.72 -20.20 0.50
CA LEU A 255 -8.47 -18.95 0.51
C LEU A 255 -7.98 -17.98 1.60
N ARG A 256 -7.45 -18.49 2.71
CA ARG A 256 -6.94 -17.64 3.79
C ARG A 256 -5.83 -16.72 3.31
N PHE A 257 -4.96 -17.20 2.41
CA PHE A 257 -3.78 -16.44 1.97
C PHE A 257 -4.16 -15.20 1.16
N ALA A 258 -5.25 -15.29 0.38
CA ALA A 258 -5.79 -14.15 -0.33
C ALA A 258 -6.64 -13.27 0.60
N THR A 259 -7.57 -13.85 1.36
CA THR A 259 -8.53 -13.09 2.17
C THR A 259 -7.89 -12.34 3.34
N THR A 260 -6.91 -12.93 4.04
CA THR A 260 -6.18 -12.20 5.11
C THR A 260 -5.37 -11.02 4.58
N ARG A 261 -4.86 -11.13 3.34
CA ARG A 261 -4.16 -10.03 2.66
C ARG A 261 -5.12 -8.94 2.19
N LEU A 262 -6.27 -9.30 1.62
CA LEU A 262 -7.34 -8.34 1.33
C LEU A 262 -7.68 -7.51 2.57
N TRP A 263 -7.92 -8.17 3.70
CA TRP A 263 -8.22 -7.52 4.98
C TRP A 263 -7.07 -6.72 5.57
N SER A 264 -5.81 -7.08 5.29
CA SER A 264 -4.67 -6.28 5.73
C SER A 264 -4.48 -5.04 4.88
N TRP A 265 -4.46 -5.19 3.56
CA TRP A 265 -4.07 -4.14 2.64
C TRP A 265 -5.17 -3.09 2.45
N ARG A 266 -6.43 -3.40 2.78
CA ARG A 266 -7.52 -2.41 2.75
C ARG A 266 -7.27 -1.21 3.66
N ASP A 267 -6.56 -1.39 4.76
CA ASP A 267 -6.29 -0.35 5.77
C ASP A 267 -4.84 0.18 5.71
N GLU A 268 -4.03 -0.34 4.78
CA GLU A 268 -2.67 0.14 4.54
C GLU A 268 -2.67 1.23 3.45
N ASP A 269 -1.78 2.22 3.62
CA ASP A 269 -1.62 3.37 2.71
C ASP A 269 -2.94 4.15 2.50
N GLY A 270 -3.66 4.36 3.62
CA GLY A 270 -4.94 5.05 3.70
C GLY A 270 -6.13 4.10 3.51
N ASP A 271 -7.09 4.16 4.44
CA ASP A 271 -8.29 3.33 4.41
C ASP A 271 -9.36 3.87 3.43
N GLU A 272 -10.47 3.13 3.32
CA GLU A 272 -11.62 3.52 2.49
C GLU A 272 -12.15 4.93 2.81
N SER A 273 -12.22 5.29 4.10
CA SER A 273 -12.76 6.57 4.56
C SER A 273 -11.86 7.73 4.16
N TYR A 274 -10.55 7.55 4.30
CA TYR A 274 -9.54 8.53 3.90
C TYR A 274 -9.64 8.86 2.40
N TRP A 275 -9.61 7.84 1.54
CA TRP A 275 -9.64 8.03 0.09
C TRP A 275 -11.00 8.54 -0.41
N THR A 276 -12.11 8.07 0.17
CA THR A 276 -13.45 8.58 -0.15
C THR A 276 -13.60 10.05 0.26
N ALA A 277 -13.05 10.45 1.41
CA ALA A 277 -13.07 11.85 1.83
C ALA A 277 -12.24 12.74 0.89
N LEU A 278 -11.11 12.24 0.37
CA LEU A 278 -10.33 12.95 -0.64
C LEU A 278 -11.12 13.15 -1.94
N LEU A 279 -11.77 12.09 -2.44
CA LEU A 279 -12.67 12.17 -3.60
C LEU A 279 -13.81 13.17 -3.38
N GLY A 280 -14.45 13.13 -2.19
CA GLY A 280 -15.52 14.06 -1.83
C GLY A 280 -15.06 15.51 -1.84
N ARG A 281 -13.86 15.80 -1.30
CA ARG A 281 -13.28 17.15 -1.35
C ARG A 281 -12.99 17.60 -2.79
N ALA A 282 -12.45 16.70 -3.62
CA ALA A 282 -12.19 17.00 -5.03
C ALA A 282 -13.49 17.29 -5.80
N ALA A 283 -14.53 16.49 -5.57
CA ALA A 283 -15.84 16.68 -6.18
C ALA A 283 -16.51 18.01 -5.76
N LEU A 284 -16.40 18.39 -4.49
CA LEU A 284 -16.93 19.66 -3.99
C LEU A 284 -16.17 20.89 -4.50
N ALA A 285 -14.89 20.73 -4.84
CA ALA A 285 -14.04 21.80 -5.36
C ALA A 285 -14.15 21.96 -6.89
N ALA A 286 -14.73 20.98 -7.60
CA ALA A 286 -14.84 20.99 -9.04
C ALA A 286 -16.09 21.77 -9.50
N ASP A 287 -15.93 22.60 -10.53
CA ASP A 287 -17.05 23.26 -11.19
C ASP A 287 -17.95 22.27 -11.95
N ASP A 288 -17.34 21.18 -12.47
CA ASP A 288 -18.03 20.05 -13.10
C ASP A 288 -17.42 18.72 -12.62
N VAL A 289 -18.24 17.93 -11.93
CA VAL A 289 -17.84 16.62 -11.39
C VAL A 289 -17.56 15.62 -12.51
N TRP A 290 -18.21 15.75 -13.67
CA TRP A 290 -17.97 14.83 -14.79
C TRP A 290 -16.59 15.00 -15.40
N ALA A 291 -16.01 16.20 -15.33
CA ALA A 291 -14.64 16.45 -15.75
C ALA A 291 -13.62 15.66 -14.92
N LEU A 292 -13.93 15.33 -13.64
CA LEU A 292 -13.07 14.49 -12.80
C LEU A 292 -13.04 13.02 -13.26
N LEU A 293 -14.03 12.59 -14.05
CA LEU A 293 -14.17 11.21 -14.53
C LEU A 293 -13.71 11.03 -15.98
N ALA A 294 -13.37 12.10 -16.69
CA ALA A 294 -13.09 12.11 -18.13
C ALA A 294 -11.64 11.76 -18.50
N VAL A 295 -10.95 10.96 -17.69
CA VAL A 295 -9.54 10.55 -17.88
C VAL A 295 -9.41 9.28 -18.72
#